data_AF-A0A942EQ50-F1
#
_entry.id   AF-A0A942EQ50-F1
#
_cell.length_a   1.000
_cell.length_b   1.000
_cell.length_c   1.000
_cell.angle_alpha   90.00
_cell.angle_beta   90.00
_cell.angle_gamma   90.00
#
_symmetry.space_group_name_H-M   'P 1'
#
loop_
_entity.id
_entity.type
_entity.pdbx_description
1 polymer ?
#
loop_
_entity_poly.entity_id
_entity_poly.type
_entity_poly.pdbx_seq_one_letter_code
_entity_poly.pdbx_strand_id
1 'polypeptide(L)'
;MVAIDLKLGKFQAADKGQMELYLRWLEKYEKQPDEESPIGLILCADKSEEQIKLLQLDKGDIRVAAYLTEIPPRRLLQEKLHEAILLACFCLEEKSGDQGDSKLQKPHG
;
A
#
# COMPACT_ATOMS: atom_id res chain seq x y z
N MET A 1 3.12 -2.01 -11.21
CA MET A 1 4.31 -2.59 -10.52
C MET A 1 4.31 -2.41 -8.99
N VAL A 2 4.99 -3.30 -8.23
CA VAL A 2 5.24 -3.17 -6.78
C VAL A 2 6.73 -3.37 -6.46
N ALA A 3 7.37 -2.40 -5.80
CA ALA A 3 8.75 -2.49 -5.33
C ALA A 3 8.78 -3.07 -3.90
N ILE A 4 9.61 -4.09 -3.65
CA ILE A 4 9.69 -4.75 -2.35
C ILE A 4 11.10 -4.59 -1.77
N ASP A 5 11.20 -4.14 -0.52
CA ASP A 5 12.45 -4.03 0.23
C ASP A 5 12.37 -4.81 1.54
N LEU A 6 13.37 -5.67 1.80
CA LEU A 6 13.41 -6.54 2.98
C LEU A 6 14.48 -6.06 3.95
N LYS A 7 14.06 -5.67 5.15
CA LYS A 7 14.93 -5.23 6.24
C LYS A 7 15.03 -6.30 7.33
N LEU A 8 16.26 -6.68 7.67
CA LEU A 8 16.51 -7.61 8.79
C LEU A 8 16.22 -6.99 10.16
N GLY A 9 16.30 -5.66 10.26
CA GLY A 9 16.04 -4.92 11.49
C GLY A 9 14.63 -4.33 11.56
N LYS A 10 14.40 -3.56 12.63
CA LYS A 10 13.21 -2.72 12.74
C LYS A 10 13.21 -1.65 11.65
N PHE A 11 12.01 -1.26 11.21
CA PHE A 11 11.84 -0.11 10.33
C PHE A 11 12.48 1.16 10.90
N GLN A 12 13.12 1.95 10.04
CA GLN A 12 13.68 3.25 10.34
C GLN A 12 13.18 4.31 9.36
N ALA A 13 13.12 5.57 9.79
CA ALA A 13 12.67 6.67 8.93
C ALA A 13 13.52 6.81 7.64
N ALA A 14 14.80 6.42 7.68
CA ALA A 14 15.67 6.43 6.51
C ALA A 14 15.21 5.45 5.41
N ASP A 15 14.54 4.36 5.77
CA ASP A 15 14.03 3.36 4.84
C ASP A 15 12.93 3.95 3.93
N LYS A 16 12.13 4.88 4.46
CA LYS A 16 11.14 5.63 3.67
C LYS A 16 11.84 6.42 2.55
N GLY A 17 12.92 7.13 2.87
CA GLY A 17 13.65 7.92 1.88
C GLY A 17 14.28 7.05 0.79
N GLN A 18 14.80 5.87 1.14
CA GLN A 18 15.30 4.89 0.16
C GLN A 18 14.18 4.44 -0.78
N MET A 19 13.02 4.06 -0.21
CA MET A 19 11.88 3.60 -1.00
C MET A 19 11.30 4.70 -1.90
N GLU A 20 11.18 5.94 -1.42
CA GLU A 20 10.73 7.07 -2.24
C GLU A 20 11.64 7.28 -3.45
N LEU A 21 12.95 7.17 -3.28
CA LEU A 21 13.90 7.23 -4.38
C LEU A 21 13.67 6.10 -5.39
N TYR A 22 13.46 4.86 -4.91
CA TYR A 22 13.17 3.71 -5.77
C TYR A 22 11.91 3.93 -6.60
N LEU A 23 10.81 4.35 -5.96
CA LEU A 23 9.55 4.58 -6.67
C LEU A 23 9.68 5.68 -7.74
N ARG A 24 10.37 6.77 -7.43
CA ARG A 24 10.60 7.86 -8.42
C ARG A 24 11.47 7.41 -9.58
N TRP A 25 12.47 6.57 -9.32
CA TRP A 25 13.32 6.02 -10.37
C TRP A 25 12.53 5.07 -11.27
N LEU A 26 11.76 4.15 -10.67
CA LEU A 26 10.90 3.20 -11.38
C LEU A 26 9.83 3.89 -12.23
N GLU A 27 9.14 4.88 -11.67
CA GLU A 27 8.16 5.71 -12.38
C GLU A 27 8.77 6.38 -13.62
N LYS A 28 10.03 6.82 -13.53
CA LYS A 28 10.70 7.54 -14.62
C LYS A 28 11.24 6.64 -15.73
N TYR A 29 11.74 5.46 -15.38
CA TYR A 29 12.54 4.64 -16.31
C TYR A 29 11.93 3.29 -16.66
N GLU A 30 11.09 2.71 -15.81
CA GLU A 30 10.59 1.33 -15.98
C GLU A 30 9.07 1.27 -16.21
N LYS A 31 8.32 2.26 -15.72
CA LYS A 31 6.86 2.29 -15.84
C LYS A 31 6.40 2.33 -17.30
N GLN A 32 5.51 1.40 -17.64
CA GLN A 32 4.87 1.36 -18.96
C GLN A 32 3.67 2.33 -19.02
N PRO A 33 3.28 2.82 -20.22
CA PRO A 33 2.20 3.80 -20.37
C PRO A 33 0.83 3.34 -19.86
N ASP A 34 0.59 2.03 -19.83
CA ASP A 34 -0.64 1.38 -19.37
C ASP A 34 -0.54 0.85 -17.93
N GLU A 35 0.59 1.04 -17.25
CA GLU A 35 0.73 0.70 -15.84
C GLU A 35 0.33 1.86 -14.92
N GLU A 36 -0.26 1.50 -13.78
CA GLU A 36 -0.42 2.41 -12.64
C GLU A 36 0.94 2.76 -12.00
N SER A 37 0.97 3.85 -11.24
CA SER A 37 2.17 4.26 -10.49
C SER A 37 2.65 3.15 -9.54
N PRO A 38 3.97 2.95 -9.38
CA PRO A 38 4.49 1.86 -8.57
C PRO A 38 4.23 2.13 -7.09
N ILE A 39 3.95 1.05 -6.37
CA ILE A 39 3.72 1.06 -4.93
C ILE A 39 4.91 0.41 -4.25
N GLY A 40 5.36 0.97 -3.12
CA GLY A 40 6.45 0.43 -2.31
C GLY A 40 5.92 -0.44 -1.17
N LEU A 41 6.55 -1.58 -0.93
CA LEU A 41 6.31 -2.44 0.23
C LEU A 41 7.63 -2.69 0.96
N ILE A 42 7.73 -2.22 2.20
CA ILE A 42 8.85 -2.49 3.08
C ILE A 42 8.44 -3.59 4.05
N LEU A 43 9.16 -4.71 4.02
CA LEU A 43 9.01 -5.82 4.96
C LEU A 43 10.16 -5.76 5.97
N CYS A 44 9.84 -5.71 7.26
CA CYS A 44 10.84 -5.57 8.32
C CYS A 44 10.62 -6.59 9.45
N ALA A 45 11.61 -6.81 10.31
CA ALA A 45 11.46 -7.72 11.44
C ALA A 45 10.44 -7.20 12.46
N ASP A 46 10.36 -5.87 12.59
CA ASP A 46 9.45 -5.20 13.50
C ASP A 46 9.17 -3.75 13.05
N LYS A 47 8.03 -3.18 13.45
CA LYS A 47 7.61 -1.81 13.13
C LYS A 47 6.95 -1.11 14.32
N SER A 48 7.24 0.18 14.50
CA SER A 48 6.53 1.03 15.46
C SER A 48 5.31 1.66 14.81
N GLU A 49 4.10 1.38 15.32
CA GLU A 49 2.86 2.00 14.80
C GLU A 49 2.87 3.52 14.87
N GLU A 50 3.48 4.10 15.92
CA GLU A 50 3.62 5.55 16.08
C GLU A 50 4.45 6.14 14.95
N GLN A 51 5.59 5.51 14.62
CA GLN A 51 6.44 5.96 13.51
C GLN A 51 5.73 5.83 12.16
N ILE A 52 4.97 4.75 11.94
CA ILE A 52 4.19 4.54 10.71
C ILE A 52 3.16 5.65 10.53
N LYS A 53 2.40 5.98 11.59
CA LYS A 53 1.40 7.05 11.57
C LYS A 53 2.04 8.42 11.40
N LEU A 54 3.13 8.70 12.13
CA LEU A 54 3.83 9.99 12.06
C LEU A 54 4.37 10.27 10.65
N LEU A 55 4.84 9.23 9.96
CA LEU A 55 5.35 9.33 8.58
C LEU A 55 4.26 9.19 7.51
N GLN A 56 2.99 9.05 7.91
CA GLN A 56 1.81 8.93 7.04
C GLN A 56 1.89 7.78 6.02
N LEU A 57 2.54 6.68 6.41
CA LEU A 57 2.75 5.50 5.56
C LEU A 57 1.48 4.65 5.40
N ASP A 58 0.43 4.95 6.16
CA ASP A 58 -0.90 4.38 6.03
C ASP A 58 -1.69 4.94 4.83
N LYS A 59 -1.32 6.12 4.32
CA LYS A 59 -2.08 6.84 3.27
C LYS A 59 -1.32 7.08 1.97
N GLY A 60 0.01 6.90 1.96
CA GLY A 60 0.85 7.16 0.78
C GLY A 60 0.98 5.97 -0.19
N ASP A 61 2.01 5.99 -1.02
CA ASP A 61 2.35 4.92 -1.97
C ASP A 61 3.31 3.88 -1.38
N ILE A 62 3.70 4.03 -0.11
CA ILE A 62 4.60 3.11 0.59
C ILE A 62 3.82 2.44 1.72
N ARG A 63 3.86 1.11 1.78
CA ARG A 63 3.32 0.29 2.86
C ARG A 63 4.47 -0.33 3.64
N VAL A 64 4.32 -0.43 4.96
CA VAL A 64 5.30 -1.09 5.84
C VAL A 64 4.60 -2.17 6.65
N ALA A 65 5.14 -3.38 6.60
CA ALA A 65 4.65 -4.51 7.37
C ALA A 65 5.80 -5.25 8.05
N ALA A 66 5.50 -5.86 9.19
CA ALA A 66 6.40 -6.81 9.81
C ALA A 66 6.20 -8.18 9.15
N TYR A 67 7.28 -8.90 8.83
CA TYR A 67 7.16 -10.27 8.31
C TYR A 67 7.05 -11.27 9.45
N LEU A 68 6.40 -12.40 9.15
CA LEU A 68 6.34 -13.54 10.05
C LEU A 68 7.48 -14.49 9.69
N THR A 69 8.34 -14.82 10.65
CA THR A 69 9.41 -15.81 10.49
C THR A 69 8.87 -17.24 10.43
N GLU A 70 7.71 -17.46 11.04
CA GLU A 70 7.00 -18.73 11.03
C GLU A 70 5.58 -18.53 10.50
N ILE A 71 5.16 -19.41 9.61
CA ILE A 71 3.83 -19.37 9.00
C ILE A 71 2.82 -19.90 10.03
N PRO A 72 1.73 -19.16 10.33
CA PRO A 72 0.70 -19.65 11.25
C PRO A 72 0.02 -20.92 10.71
N PRO A 73 -0.62 -21.73 11.57
CA PRO A 73 -1.28 -22.95 11.14
C PRO A 73 -2.23 -22.72 9.96
N ARG A 74 -2.24 -23.64 8.99
CA ARG A 74 -2.96 -23.51 7.71
C ARG A 74 -4.41 -23.04 7.87
N ARG A 75 -5.11 -23.58 8.88
CA ARG A 75 -6.51 -23.23 9.16
C ARG A 75 -6.66 -21.75 9.53
N LEU A 76 -5.83 -21.27 10.46
CA LEU A 76 -5.86 -19.88 10.92
C LEU A 76 -5.47 -18.92 9.79
N LEU A 77 -4.46 -19.28 8.98
CA LEU A 77 -4.06 -18.49 7.82
C LEU A 77 -5.19 -18.37 6.80
N GLN A 78 -5.87 -19.48 6.50
CA GLN A 78 -7.01 -19.50 5.57
C GLN A 78 -8.18 -18.65 6.06
N GLU A 79 -8.50 -18.72 7.36
CA GLU A 79 -9.53 -17.89 7.98
C GLU A 79 -9.19 -16.40 7.87
N LYS A 80 -7.96 -16.01 8.21
CA LYS A 80 -7.49 -14.61 8.13
C LYS A 80 -7.45 -14.07 6.70
N LEU A 81 -7.06 -14.90 5.73
CA LEU A 81 -7.10 -14.52 4.30
C LEU A 81 -8.54 -14.30 3.82
N HIS A 82 -9.48 -15.18 4.19
CA HIS A 82 -10.89 -14.99 3.85
C HIS A 82 -11.45 -13.70 4.46
N GLU A 83 -11.16 -13.45 5.73
CA GLU A 83 -11.54 -12.22 6.42
C GLU A 83 -11.02 -10.97 5.67
N ALA A 84 -9.74 -10.97 5.29
CA ALA A 84 -9.13 -9.87 4.55
C ALA A 84 -9.75 -9.65 3.16
N ILE A 85 -10.07 -10.72 2.43
CA ILE A 85 -10.73 -10.64 1.12
C ILE A 85 -12.13 -10.04 1.28
N LEU A 86 -12.91 -10.51 2.25
CA LEU A 86 -14.26 -10.00 2.51
C LEU A 86 -14.26 -8.51 2.85
N LEU A 87 -13.33 -8.09 3.73
CA LEU A 87 -13.15 -6.67 4.07
C LEU A 87 -12.78 -5.83 2.84
N ALA A 88 -11.86 -6.32 2.01
CA ALA A 88 -11.45 -5.62 0.80
C ALA A 88 -12.60 -5.47 -0.20
N CYS A 89 -13.41 -6.53 -0.40
CA CYS A 89 -14.61 -6.47 -1.24
C CYS A 89 -15.59 -5.41 -0.73
N PHE A 90 -15.90 -5.41 0.57
CA PHE A 90 -16.82 -4.43 1.17
C PHE A 90 -16.33 -2.99 0.97
N CYS A 91 -15.04 -2.70 1.20
CA CYS A 91 -14.48 -1.37 1.00
C CYS A 91 -14.53 -0.87 -0.46
N LEU A 92 -14.57 -1.78 -1.44
CA LEU A 92 -14.68 -1.41 -2.86
C LEU A 92 -16.11 -1.05 -3.26
N GLU A 93 -17.11 -1.70 -2.65
CA GLU A 93 -18.53 -1.39 -2.86
C GLU A 93 -18.89 0.01 -2.34
N GLU A 94 -18.34 0.43 -1.18
CA GLU A 94 -18.60 1.78 -0.66
C GLU A 94 -17.96 2.89 -1.54
N LYS A 95 -16.80 2.64 -2.14
CA LYS A 95 -16.12 3.61 -3.00
C LYS A 95 -16.79 3.79 -4.37
N SER A 96 -17.62 2.85 -4.81
CA SER A 96 -18.35 2.95 -6.07
C SER A 96 -19.64 3.79 -5.95
N GLY A 97 -20.08 4.13 -4.73
CA GLY A 97 -21.23 5.00 -4.46
C GLY A 97 -20.95 6.51 -4.47
N ASP A 98 -19.68 6.96 -4.42
CA ASP A 98 -19.31 8.38 -4.23
C ASP A 98 -18.92 9.12 -5.54
N GLN A 99 -18.85 8.42 -6.68
CA GLN A 99 -18.61 9.04 -8.01
C GLN A 99 -19.92 9.29 -8.80
N GLY A 100 -20.95 9.80 -8.11
CA GLY A 100 -22.27 10.06 -8.70
C GLY A 100 -22.64 11.52 -8.94
N ASP A 101 -21.99 12.49 -8.27
CA ASP A 101 -22.51 13.87 -8.20
C ASP A 101 -21.43 14.94 -8.45
N SER A 102 -20.92 15.02 -9.69
CA SER A 102 -20.26 16.24 -10.19
C SER A 102 -20.28 16.39 -11.71
N LYS A 103 -21.37 15.96 -12.35
CA LYS A 103 -21.66 16.31 -13.75
C LYS A 103 -23.07 16.85 -13.89
N LEU A 104 -23.32 18.05 -13.37
CA LEU A 104 -24.37 18.90 -13.93
C LEU A 104 -24.16 20.39 -13.64
N GLN A 105 -23.22 21.03 -14.35
CA GLN A 105 -23.49 22.34 -14.98
C GLN A 105 -22.39 22.75 -15.97
N LYS A 106 -22.65 22.50 -17.26
CA LYS A 106 -22.47 23.52 -18.30
C LYS A 106 -23.89 23.94 -18.72
N PRO A 107 -24.15 25.21 -19.04
CA PRO A 107 -23.99 25.68 -20.44
C PRO A 107 -23.51 27.15 -20.56
N HIS A 108 -22.69 27.46 -21.57
CA HIS A 108 -22.98 28.30 -22.76
C HIS A 108 -22.85 29.82 -22.57
N GLY A 109 -22.13 30.45 -23.49
CA GLY A 109 -21.98 31.90 -23.66
C GLY A 109 -20.59 32.26 -24.16
#